data_AF-A0A0B8P3S0-F1
#
_entry.id   AF-A0A0B8P3S0-F1
#
_cell.length_a   1.000
_cell.length_b   1.000
_cell.length_c   1.000
_cell.angle_alpha   90.00
_cell.angle_beta   90.00
_cell.angle_gamma   90.00
#
_symmetry.space_group_name_H-M   'P 1'
#
loop_
_entity.id
_entity.type
_entity.pdbx_description
1 polymer ?
#
loop_
_entity_poly.entity_id
_entity_poly.type
_entity_poly.pdbx_seq_one_letter_code
_entity_poly.pdbx_strand_id
1 'polypeptide(L)' 'MTFADEAARQRYLPHPEHDALKVVFRPILEDLIVLDYQF' A
#
# COMPACT_ATOMS: atom_id res chain seq x y z
N MET A 1 1.94 7.48 -1.69
CA MET A 1 2.16 7.72 -0.25
C MET A 1 3.60 8.14 -0.05
N THR A 2 3.89 9.06 0.87
CA THR A 2 5.27 9.45 1.18
C THR A 2 5.74 8.69 2.41
N PHE A 3 6.85 7.98 2.29
CA PHE A 3 7.50 7.27 3.39
C PHE A 3 8.81 7.97 3.76
N ALA A 4 9.21 7.90 5.03
CA ALA A 4 10.48 8.45 5.48
C ALA A 4 11.68 7.71 4.87
N ASP A 5 11.54 6.39 4.68
CA ASP A 5 12.52 5.49 4.08
C ASP A 5 11.84 4.19 3.60
N GLU A 6 12.61 3.31 2.96
CA GLU A 6 12.12 2.01 2.52
C GLU A 6 11.68 1.14 3.71
N ALA A 7 12.33 1.23 4.87
CA ALA A 7 11.96 0.42 6.04
C ALA A 7 10.58 0.82 6.61
N ALA A 8 10.19 2.09 6.54
CA ALA A 8 8.88 2.58 6.88
C ALA A 8 7.81 2.03 5.93
N ARG A 9 8.11 2.00 4.62
CA ARG A 9 7.25 1.36 3.62
C ARG A 9 7.08 -0.14 3.89
N GLN A 10 8.17 -0.84 4.17
CA GLN A 10 8.15 -2.29 4.47
C GLN A 10 7.36 -2.62 5.74
N ARG A 11 7.31 -1.72 6.73
CA ARG A 11 6.42 -1.87 7.90
C ARG A 11 4.96 -1.55 7.60
N TYR A 12 4.70 -0.62 6.69
CA TYR A 12 3.35 -0.21 6.30
C TYR A 12 2.62 -1.27 5.47
N LEU A 13 3.29 -1.90 4.49
CA LEU A 13 2.66 -2.85 3.58
C LEU A 13 1.99 -4.06 4.26
N PRO A 14 2.57 -4.70 5.30
CA PRO A 14 1.92 -5.76 6.07
C PRO A 14 1.10 -5.23 7.26
N HIS A 15 0.90 -3.91 7.41
CA HIS A 15 0.16 -3.37 8.54
C HIS A 15 -1.30 -3.86 8.50
N PRO A 16 -1.89 -4.32 9.62
CA PRO A 16 -3.24 -4.87 9.64
C PRO A 16 -4.31 -3.93 9.07
N GLU A 17 -4.16 -2.62 9.32
CA GLU A 17 -5.09 -1.63 8.77
C GLU A 17 -4.96 -1.46 7.25
N HIS A 18 -3.74 -1.57 6.71
CA HIS A 18 -3.53 -1.56 5.26
C HIS A 18 -4.16 -2.80 4.60
N ASP A 19 -4.06 -3.96 5.24
CA ASP A 19 -4.73 -5.18 4.76
C ASP A 19 -6.26 -5.11 4.87
N ALA A 20 -6.79 -4.50 5.93
CA ALA A 20 -8.23 -4.29 6.09
C ALA A 20 -8.81 -3.45 4.95
N LEU A 21 -8.09 -2.41 4.50
CA LEU A 21 -8.51 -1.60 3.36
C LEU A 21 -8.59 -2.43 2.07
N LYS A 22 -7.66 -3.36 1.84
CA LYS A 22 -7.69 -4.23 0.65
C LYS A 22 -8.96 -5.07 0.58
N VAL A 23 -9.57 -5.45 1.71
CA VAL A 23 -10.84 -6.20 1.74
C VAL A 23 -11.99 -5.35 1.20
N VAL A 24 -12.01 -4.06 1.53
CA VAL A 24 -13.04 -3.12 1.07
C VAL A 24 -12.86 -2.77 -0.41
N PHE A 25 -11.62 -2.56 -0.86
CA PHE A 25 -11.36 -2.07 -2.22
C PHE A 25 -11.31 -3.16 -3.29
N ARG A 26 -10.82 -4.39 -2.98
CA ARG A 26 -10.68 -5.45 -3.99
C ARG A 26 -11.96 -5.78 -4.78
N PRO A 27 -13.17 -5.79 -4.19
CA PRO A 27 -14.40 -6.07 -4.94
C PRO A 27 -14.78 -5.01 -5.99
N ILE A 28 -14.22 -3.80 -5.91
CA ILE A 28 -14.60 -2.66 -6.77
C ILE A 28 -13.47 -2.18 -7.70
N LEU A 29 -12.26 -2.74 -7.55
CA LEU A 29 -11.12 -2.44 -8.40
C LEU A 29 -11.10 -3.40 -9.60
N GLU A 30 -11.04 -2.84 -10.82
CA GLU A 30 -10.84 -3.62 -12.05
C GLU A 30 -9.36 -3.99 -12.24
N ASP A 31 -8.44 -3.05 -11.99
CA ASP A 31 -6.99 -3.26 -12.02
C ASP A 31 -6.27 -2.31 -11.03
N LEU A 32 -5.04 -2.63 -10.64
CA LEU A 32 -4.22 -1.87 -9.70
C LEU A 32 -2.77 -1.79 -10.18
N ILE A 33 -2.32 -0.58 -10.53
CA ILE A 33 -0.93 -0.29 -10.89
C ILE A 33 -0.27 0.47 -9.74
N VAL A 34 0.85 -0.05 -9.24
CA VAL A 34 1.63 0.56 -8.15
C VAL A 34 3.02 0.92 -8.66
N LEU A 35 3.44 2.16 -8.39
CA LEU A 35 4.77 2.67 -8.71
C LEU A 35 5.43 3.20 -7.45
N ASP A 36 6.58 2.63 -7.10
CA ASP A 36 7.48 3.20 -6.12
C ASP A 36 8.59 3.94 -6.84
N TYR A 37 8.85 5.18 -6.43
CA TYR A 37 9.90 6.01 -6.99
C TYR A 37 10.61 6.77 -5.88
N GLN A 38 11.89 7.08 -6.12
CA GLN A 38 12.72 7.87 -5.23
C GLN A 38 12.71 9.33 -5.70
N PHE A 39 12.70 10.25 -4.74
CA PHE A 39 12.77 11.70 -4.97
C PHE A 39 14.10 12.26 -4.47
#